data_AF-A0A374UNL4-F1
#
_entry.id   AF-A0A374UNL4-F1
#
_cell.length_a   1.000
_cell.length_b   1.000
_cell.length_c   1.000
_cell.angle_alpha   90.00
_cell.angle_beta   90.00
_cell.angle_gamma   90.00
#
_symmetry.space_group_name_H-M   'P 1'
#
loop_
_entity.id
_entity.type
_entity.pdbx_description
1 polymer ?
#
loop_
_entity_poly.entity_id
_entity_poly.type
_entity_poly.pdbx_seq_one_letter_code
_entity_poly.pdbx_strand_id
1 'polypeptide(L)'
;MEPHIIDESLRCRKYTPLECFRLMGFTDEDFFKVKQALNETFYNGNDRSNSQLYKLAGNSISVPMLEFIFCQMFDDNDEIWV
;
A
#
# COMPACT_ATOMS: atom_id res chain seq x y z
N MET A 1 10.39 4.18 -17.63
CA MET A 1 11.30 3.04 -17.44
C MET A 1 10.56 1.81 -17.93
N GLU A 2 10.93 1.32 -19.12
CA GLU A 2 10.41 0.06 -19.63
C GLU A 2 11.21 -1.08 -18.98
N PRO A 3 10.56 -2.20 -18.59
CA PRO A 3 11.27 -3.31 -17.97
C PRO A 3 12.20 -3.96 -18.99
N HIS A 4 13.46 -4.19 -18.60
CA HIS A 4 14.39 -4.98 -19.40
C HIS A 4 14.03 -6.47 -19.26
N ILE A 5 13.60 -7.09 -20.36
CA ILE A 5 13.14 -8.49 -20.39
C ILE A 5 14.29 -9.35 -20.90
N ILE A 6 14.77 -10.29 -20.08
CA ILE A 6 15.87 -11.21 -20.41
C ILE A 6 15.34 -12.49 -21.07
N ASP A 7 14.09 -12.86 -20.76
CA ASP A 7 13.41 -14.04 -21.29
C ASP A 7 12.00 -13.65 -21.75
N GLU A 8 11.78 -13.74 -23.07
CA GLU A 8 10.50 -13.40 -23.71
C GLU A 8 9.35 -14.32 -23.29
N SER A 9 9.64 -15.48 -22.70
CA SER A 9 8.64 -16.40 -22.15
C SER A 9 8.07 -15.94 -20.80
N LEU A 10 8.79 -15.06 -20.09
CA LEU A 10 8.37 -14.52 -18.79
C LEU A 10 7.60 -13.21 -18.97
N ARG A 11 6.31 -13.22 -18.62
CA ARG A 11 5.47 -12.00 -18.62
C ARG A 11 5.59 -11.26 -17.30
N CYS A 12 6.36 -10.16 -17.29
CA CYS A 12 6.39 -9.24 -16.17
C CYS A 12 5.12 -8.35 -16.17
N ARG A 13 4.49 -8.18 -15.00
CA ARG A 13 3.40 -7.22 -14.79
C ARG A 13 3.70 -6.31 -13.61
N LYS A 14 3.07 -5.14 -13.60
CA LYS A 14 3.07 -4.26 -12.42
C LYS A 14 2.23 -4.90 -11.30
N TYR A 15 2.61 -4.62 -10.06
CA TYR A 15 1.72 -4.86 -8.92
C TYR A 15 0.43 -4.08 -9.10
N THR A 16 -0.69 -4.66 -8.69
CA THR A 16 -1.98 -3.99 -8.60
C THR A 16 -1.99 -3.05 -7.39
N PRO A 17 -2.90 -2.06 -7.33
CA PRO A 17 -2.97 -1.17 -6.16
C PRO A 17 -3.23 -1.94 -4.86
N LEU A 18 -4.04 -3.01 -4.93
CA LEU A 18 -4.33 -3.88 -3.78
C LEU A 18 -3.06 -4.57 -3.27
N GLU A 19 -2.23 -5.10 -4.17
CA GLU A 19 -0.96 -5.71 -3.78
C GLU A 19 0.01 -4.69 -3.17
N CYS A 20 0.01 -3.44 -3.66
CA CYS A 20 0.78 -2.37 -3.04
C CYS A 20 0.29 -2.04 -1.62
N PHE A 21 -1.03 -2.02 -1.38
CA PHE A 21 -1.57 -1.80 -0.02
C PHE A 21 -1.19 -2.93 0.93
N ARG A 22 -1.29 -4.18 0.48
CA ARG A 22 -0.85 -5.35 1.25
C ARG A 22 0.64 -5.30 1.58
N LEU A 23 1.47 -4.90 0.61
CA LEU A 23 2.91 -4.71 0.81
C LEU A 23 3.20 -3.66 1.89
N MET A 24 2.39 -2.60 1.96
CA MET A 24 2.52 -1.56 2.99
C MET A 24 1.94 -1.97 4.35
N GLY A 25 1.33 -3.16 4.47
CA GLY A 25 0.77 -3.67 5.72
C GLY A 25 -0.69 -3.24 5.98
N PHE A 26 -1.37 -2.67 5.00
CA PHE A 26 -2.79 -2.34 5.13
C PHE A 26 -3.68 -3.57 4.92
N THR A 27 -4.85 -3.56 5.55
CA THR A 27 -5.85 -4.60 5.33
C THR A 27 -6.56 -4.43 3.98
N ASP A 28 -7.07 -5.52 3.43
CA ASP A 28 -7.88 -5.47 2.21
C ASP A 28 -9.15 -4.61 2.41
N GLU A 29 -9.71 -4.61 3.62
CA GLU A 29 -10.89 -3.81 3.95
C GLU A 29 -10.60 -2.31 3.85
N ASP A 30 -9.46 -1.86 4.37
CA ASP A 30 -9.02 -0.47 4.27
C ASP A 30 -8.85 -0.05 2.81
N PHE A 31 -8.27 -0.92 1.99
CA PHE A 31 -8.15 -0.69 0.56
C PHE A 31 -9.51 -0.46 -0.11
N PHE A 32 -10.51 -1.33 0.15
CA PHE A 32 -11.82 -1.19 -0.47
C PHE A 32 -12.57 0.05 0.00
N LYS A 33 -12.47 0.41 1.29
CA LYS A 33 -13.01 1.66 1.84
C LYS A 33 -12.43 2.88 1.14
N VAL A 34 -11.10 2.95 1.01
CA VAL A 34 -10.41 4.08 0.35
C VAL A 34 -10.75 4.13 -1.14
N LYS A 35 -10.76 2.99 -1.84
CA LYS A 35 -11.12 2.90 -3.25
C LYS A 35 -12.55 3.42 -3.50
N GLN A 36 -13.50 2.99 -2.68
CA GLN A 36 -14.89 3.44 -2.76
C GLN A 36 -14.99 4.94 -2.53
N ALA A 37 -14.39 5.46 -1.45
CA ALA A 37 -14.43 6.88 -1.12
C ALA A 37 -13.83 7.76 -2.24
N LEU A 38 -12.72 7.33 -2.86
CA LEU A 38 -12.12 8.03 -3.99
C LEU A 38 -13.03 8.02 -5.23
N ASN A 39 -13.63 6.88 -5.55
CA ASN A 39 -14.54 6.73 -6.68
C ASN A 39 -15.79 7.61 -6.52
N GLU A 40 -16.36 7.66 -5.32
CA GLU A 40 -17.52 8.49 -5.00
C GLU A 40 -17.17 9.99 -5.04
N THR A 41 -16.05 10.39 -4.44
CA THR A 41 -15.70 11.81 -4.28
C THR A 41 -15.20 12.46 -5.58
N PHE A 42 -14.38 11.75 -6.37
CA PHE A 42 -13.65 12.36 -7.49
C PHE A 42 -14.08 11.84 -8.87
N TYR A 43 -14.82 10.73 -8.92
CA TYR A 43 -15.12 10.05 -10.18
C TYR A 43 -16.61 9.74 -10.38
N ASN A 44 -17.50 10.37 -9.60
CA ASN A 44 -18.95 10.20 -9.66
C ASN A 44 -19.37 8.71 -9.60
N GLY A 45 -18.71 7.93 -8.75
CA GLY A 45 -18.92 6.49 -8.59
C GLY A 45 -18.24 5.62 -9.65
N ASN A 46 -17.56 6.18 -10.65
CA ASN A 46 -16.83 5.39 -11.64
C ASN A 46 -15.51 4.85 -11.08
N ASP A 47 -15.15 3.62 -11.44
CA ASP A 47 -13.90 3.00 -11.02
C ASP A 47 -12.69 3.55 -11.78
N ARG A 48 -12.15 4.68 -11.30
CA ARG A 48 -11.03 5.41 -11.94
C ARG A 48 -9.94 5.88 -10.97
N SER A 49 -9.93 5.36 -9.74
CA SER A 49 -9.03 5.78 -8.67
C SER A 49 -7.66 5.08 -8.64
N ASN A 50 -7.37 4.13 -9.53
CA ASN A 50 -6.13 3.34 -9.51
C ASN A 50 -4.84 4.16 -9.40
N SER A 51 -4.69 5.23 -10.19
CA SER A 51 -3.50 6.08 -10.15
C SER A 51 -3.33 6.78 -8.80
N GLN A 52 -4.44 7.16 -8.14
CA GLN A 52 -4.41 7.78 -6.83
C GLN A 52 -4.13 6.75 -5.73
N LEU A 53 -4.68 5.54 -5.85
CA LEU A 53 -4.38 4.44 -4.93
C LEU A 53 -2.89 4.08 -4.93
N TYR A 54 -2.24 3.99 -6.10
CA TYR A 54 -0.79 3.79 -6.15
C TYR A 54 -0.01 4.90 -5.44
N LYS A 55 -0.41 6.16 -5.61
CA LYS A 55 0.24 7.30 -4.92
C LYS A 55 0.03 7.23 -3.41
N LEU A 56 -1.16 6.88 -2.94
CA LEU A 56 -1.44 6.74 -1.52
C LEU A 56 -0.60 5.64 -0.90
N ALA A 57 -0.52 4.47 -1.53
CA ALA A 57 0.34 3.39 -1.06
C ALA A 57 1.82 3.81 -1.04
N GLY A 58 2.31 4.43 -2.12
CA GLY A 58 3.72 4.81 -2.26
C GLY A 58 4.17 5.99 -1.38
N ASN A 59 3.26 6.91 -1.06
CA ASN A 59 3.54 8.04 -0.17
C ASN A 59 3.31 7.69 1.31
N SER A 60 2.74 6.52 1.59
CA SER A 60 2.52 6.05 2.97
C SER A 60 3.81 5.50 3.58
N ILE A 61 3.78 5.26 4.88
CA ILE A 61 4.80 4.53 5.63
C ILE A 61 4.30 3.10 5.83
N SER A 62 5.20 2.12 5.82
CA SER A 62 4.85 0.72 6.09
C SER A 62 4.30 0.58 7.52
N VAL A 63 3.07 0.07 7.64
CA VAL A 63 2.36 -0.12 8.92
C VAL A 63 3.20 -0.88 9.96
N PRO A 64 3.81 -2.05 9.66
CA PRO A 64 4.60 -2.76 10.67
C PRO A 64 5.80 -1.95 11.16
N MET A 65 6.43 -1.15 10.31
CA MET A 65 7.55 -0.30 10.74
C MET A 65 7.07 0.78 11.73
N LEU A 66 5.92 1.37 11.48
CA LEU A 66 5.33 2.35 12.40
C LEU A 66 4.93 1.70 13.74
N GLU A 67 4.36 0.49 13.71
CA GLU A 67 4.03 -0.29 14.92
C GLU A 67 5.28 -0.51 15.79
N PHE A 68 6.42 -0.93 15.19
CA PHE A 68 7.66 -1.11 15.93
C PHE A 68 8.24 0.18 16.52
N ILE A 69 8.11 1.32 15.81
CA ILE A 69 8.53 2.62 16.35
C ILE A 69 7.65 2.99 17.55
N PHE A 70 6.34 2.79 17.46
CA PHE A 70 5.44 3.09 18.57
C PHE A 70 5.67 2.15 19.76
N CYS A 71 5.96 0.87 19.54
CA CYS A 71 6.38 -0.01 20.62
C CYS A 71 7.60 0.54 21.36
N GLN A 72 8.65 0.99 20.64
CA GLN A 72 9.83 1.59 21.29
C GLN A 72 9.52 2.90 22.03
N MET A 73 8.59 3.71 21.53
CA MET A 73 8.23 4.99 22.17
C MET A 73 7.37 4.83 23.42
N PHE A 74 6.56 3.76 23.49
CA PHE A 74 5.56 3.55 24.54
C PHE A 74 5.84 2.32 25.40
N ASP A 75 6.98 1.66 25.24
CA ASP A 75 7.39 0.61 26.17
C ASP A 75 7.89 1.25 27.47
N ASP A 76 7.05 1.19 28.50
CA ASP A 76 7.35 1.67 29.84
C ASP A 76 8.53 0.90 30.49
N ASN A 77 8.92 -0.25 29.93
CA ASN A 77 9.98 -1.10 30.46
C ASN A 77 11.36 -0.87 29.82
N ASP A 78 11.48 0.00 28.80
CA ASP A 78 12.72 0.22 28.03
C ASP A 78 13.29 -1.12 27.47
N GLU A 79 12.44 -2.13 27.29
CA GLU A 79 12.83 -3.45 26.80
C GLU A 79 12.74 -3.46 25.28
N ILE A 80 13.89 -3.26 24.64
CA ILE A 80 13.99 -3.40 23.20
C ILE A 80 13.77 -4.87 22.85
N TRP A 81 12.53 -5.23 22.50
CA TRP A 81 12.23 -6.55 21.94
C TRP A 81 12.74 -6.60 20.50
N VAL A 82 13.98 -7.11 20.35
CA VAL A 82 14.54 -7.60 19.08
C VAL A 82 14.53 -9.12 19.08
#